data_AF-A0A8T3NQA6-F1
#
_entry.id   AF-A0A8T3NQA6-F1
#
_cell.length_a   1.000
_cell.length_b   1.000
_cell.length_c   1.000
_cell.angle_alpha   90.00
_cell.angle_beta   90.00
_cell.angle_gamma   90.00
#
_symmetry.space_group_name_H-M   'P 1'
#
loop_
_entity.id
_entity.type
_entity.pdbx_description
1 polymer ?
#
loop_
_entity_poly.entity_id
_entity_poly.type
_entity_poly.pdbx_seq_one_letter_code
_entity_poly.pdbx_strand_id
1 'polypeptide(L)'
;MVQSAETWRYGPIIPDNPNWHRHKGWCPLYRERWGIGNEPDGAGGVLLYQIICLQNTPPETEDEQAECMKARKTCWRLQHAAREARRQKRTAAV
;
A
#
# COMPACT_ATOMS: atom_id res chain seq x y z
N MET A 1 -16.86 6.47 26.46
CA MET A 1 -15.64 7.31 26.54
C MET A 1 -14.81 7.03 25.30
N VAL A 2 -14.60 8.06 24.48
CA VAL A 2 -13.46 8.33 23.56
C VAL A 2 -12.97 7.11 22.74
N GLN A 3 -13.10 7.10 21.41
CA GLN A 3 -12.23 7.93 20.57
C GLN A 3 -12.77 8.10 19.15
N SER A 4 -12.90 9.38 18.81
CA SER A 4 -12.81 10.02 17.51
C SER A 4 -12.26 9.15 16.39
N ALA A 5 -13.10 8.93 15.37
CA ALA A 5 -12.69 8.63 14.01
C ALA A 5 -12.02 9.88 13.41
N GLU A 6 -10.82 10.19 13.90
CA GLU A 6 -9.93 11.13 13.24
C GLU A 6 -9.54 10.56 11.88
N THR A 7 -9.66 11.41 10.88
CA THR A 7 -9.49 11.17 9.46
C THR A 7 -8.07 10.70 9.12
N TRP A 8 -7.78 9.43 9.37
CA TRP A 8 -6.60 8.78 8.84
C TRP A 8 -6.92 8.25 7.45
N ARG A 9 -6.75 9.10 6.42
CA ARG A 9 -6.76 8.66 5.01
C ARG A 9 -5.70 7.59 4.71
N TYR A 10 -4.82 7.30 5.67
CA TYR A 10 -3.80 6.26 5.67
C TYR A 10 -3.78 5.67 7.08
N GLY A 11 -4.02 4.36 7.24
CA GLY A 11 -4.07 3.73 8.57
C GLY A 11 -2.73 3.75 9.32
N PRO A 12 -2.63 3.11 10.50
CA PRO A 12 -1.40 3.12 11.29
C PRO A 12 -0.20 2.64 10.46
N ILE A 13 0.86 3.44 10.41
CA ILE A 13 2.08 3.12 9.66
C ILE A 13 2.63 1.81 10.20
N ILE A 14 2.67 0.79 9.34
CA ILE A 14 3.18 -0.52 9.71
C ILE A 14 4.71 -0.43 9.71
N PRO A 15 5.40 -0.78 10.82
CA PRO A 15 6.87 -0.78 10.85
C PRO A 15 7.41 -1.81 9.85
N ASP A 16 8.45 -1.43 9.11
CA ASP A 16 9.05 -2.30 8.10
C ASP A 16 9.72 -3.51 8.77
N ASN A 17 9.32 -4.72 8.36
CA ASN A 17 9.90 -5.97 8.87
C ASN A 17 10.91 -6.52 7.84
N PRO A 18 12.17 -6.76 8.24
CA PRO A 18 13.18 -7.33 7.34
C PRO A 18 12.81 -8.69 6.73
N ASN A 19 11.91 -9.43 7.38
CA ASN A 19 11.45 -10.74 6.90
C ASN A 19 10.44 -10.64 5.74
N TRP A 20 9.96 -9.45 5.41
CA TRP A 20 9.05 -9.27 4.28
C TRP A 20 9.80 -9.11 2.98
N HIS A 21 9.30 -9.79 1.95
CA HIS A 21 9.89 -9.74 0.64
C HIS A 21 9.70 -8.35 0.03
N ARG A 22 10.82 -7.83 -0.47
CA ARG A 22 10.88 -6.58 -1.20
C ARG A 22 11.34 -6.85 -2.62
N HIS A 23 10.52 -6.45 -3.59
CA HIS A 23 10.82 -6.65 -4.99
C HIS A 23 11.51 -5.42 -5.58
N LYS A 24 12.64 -5.66 -6.26
CA LYS A 24 13.38 -4.62 -6.97
C LYS A 24 12.59 -4.22 -8.21
N GLY A 25 11.89 -3.08 -8.15
CA GLY A 25 11.04 -2.64 -9.25
C GLY A 25 9.68 -2.11 -8.81
N TRP A 26 9.26 -2.45 -7.60
CA TRP A 26 7.90 -2.20 -7.13
C TRP A 26 7.87 -1.02 -6.16
N CYS A 27 6.66 -0.66 -5.74
CA CYS A 27 6.41 0.40 -4.78
C CYS A 27 7.27 0.21 -3.52
N PRO A 28 7.98 1.25 -3.05
CA PRO A 28 8.83 1.14 -1.86
C PRO A 28 8.04 0.81 -0.58
N LEU A 29 6.72 1.01 -0.59
CA LEU A 29 5.82 0.70 0.51
C LEU A 29 5.13 -0.66 0.40
N TYR A 30 5.31 -1.35 -0.73
CA TYR A 30 4.73 -2.66 -0.98
C TYR A 30 5.65 -3.75 -0.43
N ARG A 31 5.07 -4.70 0.29
CA ARG A 31 5.75 -5.83 0.94
C ARG A 31 4.91 -7.08 0.77
N GLU A 32 5.57 -8.22 0.65
CA GLU A 32 4.91 -9.51 0.61
C GLU A 32 5.40 -10.37 1.77
N ARG A 33 4.46 -10.93 2.52
CA ARG A 33 4.74 -11.97 3.50
C ARG A 33 4.28 -13.29 2.91
N TRP A 34 5.21 -14.20 2.68
CA TRP A 34 4.86 -15.55 2.25
C TRP A 34 4.42 -16.35 3.47
N GLY A 35 3.30 -17.06 3.35
CA GLY A 35 2.85 -17.96 4.39
C GLY A 35 3.80 -19.16 4.49
N ILE A 36 4.05 -19.63 5.71
CA ILE A 36 4.92 -20.78 5.95
C ILE A 36 4.03 -21.96 6.34
N GLY A 37 4.03 -23.01 5.51
CA GLY A 37 3.26 -24.23 5.78
C GLY A 37 1.76 -24.06 5.57
N ASN A 38 0.96 -24.68 6.45
CA ASN A 38 -0.51 -24.63 6.41
C ASN A 38 -1.06 -23.50 7.31
N GLU A 39 -0.46 -22.31 7.25
CA GLU A 39 -0.97 -21.18 8.01
C GLU A 39 -2.37 -20.81 7.51
N PRO A 40 -3.37 -20.64 8.38
CA PRO A 40 -4.72 -20.32 7.95
C PRO A 40 -4.79 -18.89 7.39
N ASP A 41 -5.48 -18.73 6.26
CA ASP A 41 -5.73 -17.42 5.62
C ASP A 41 -6.83 -16.58 6.30
N GLY A 42 -7.48 -17.13 7.33
CA GLY A 42 -8.63 -16.54 8.02
C GLY A 42 -9.98 -16.75 7.33
N ALA A 43 -10.00 -17.30 6.11
CA ALA A 43 -11.19 -17.67 5.34
C ALA A 43 -11.41 -19.19 5.27
N GLY A 44 -10.55 -19.98 5.93
CA GLY A 44 -10.61 -21.43 5.96
C GLY A 44 -9.73 -22.12 4.91
N GLY A 45 -8.91 -21.36 4.19
CA GLY A 45 -7.87 -21.83 3.29
C GLY A 45 -6.46 -21.71 3.89
N VAL A 46 -5.46 -21.98 3.06
CA VAL A 46 -4.04 -21.83 3.40
C VAL A 46 -3.51 -20.52 2.86
N LEU A 47 -2.88 -19.73 3.72
CA LEU A 47 -2.23 -18.48 3.36
C LEU A 47 -1.01 -18.77 2.51
N LEU A 48 -1.09 -18.48 1.21
CA LEU A 48 0.06 -18.56 0.31
C LEU A 48 0.95 -17.34 0.47
N TYR A 49 0.35 -16.16 0.34
CA TYR A 49 1.03 -14.88 0.54
C TYR A 49 0.05 -13.82 1.03
N GLN A 50 0.57 -12.85 1.76
CA GLN A 50 -0.16 -11.69 2.24
C GLN A 50 0.51 -10.43 1.72
N ILE A 51 -0.28 -9.57 1.10
CA ILE A 51 0.17 -8.26 0.62
C ILE A 51 0.09 -7.27 1.77
N ILE A 52 1.19 -6.59 2.05
CA ILE A 52 1.30 -5.61 3.11
C ILE A 52 1.73 -4.28 2.50
N CYS A 53 0.97 -3.23 2.79
CA CYS A 53 1.37 -1.86 2.48
C CYS A 53 1.77 -1.16 3.77
N LEU A 54 2.98 -0.57 3.81
CA LEU A 54 3.48 0.13 5.01
C LEU A 54 2.62 1.34 5.42
N GLN A 55 1.77 1.85 4.53
CA GLN A 55 0.77 2.89 4.82
C GLN A 55 -0.57 2.33 5.31
N ASN A 56 -0.67 1.02 5.56
CA ASN A 56 -1.90 0.32 5.91
C ASN A 56 -3.04 0.56 4.90
N THR A 57 -2.66 0.73 3.63
CA THR A 57 -3.58 0.83 2.50
C THR A 57 -3.17 -0.22 1.48
N PRO A 58 -3.41 -1.52 1.75
CA PRO A 58 -3.14 -2.56 0.77
C PRO A 58 -3.96 -2.30 -0.52
N PRO A 59 -3.48 -2.76 -1.68
CA PRO A 59 -4.31 -2.80 -2.87
C PRO A 59 -5.46 -3.81 -2.64
N GLU A 60 -6.68 -3.41 -2.95
CA GLU A 60 -7.86 -4.28 -2.81
C GLU A 60 -8.22 -4.97 -4.13
N THR A 61 -7.70 -4.47 -5.26
CA THR A 61 -7.94 -5.00 -6.60
C THR A 61 -6.64 -5.37 -7.32
N GLU A 62 -6.76 -6.25 -8.32
CA GLU A 62 -5.63 -6.66 -9.17
C GLU A 62 -5.02 -5.47 -9.92
N ASP A 63 -5.84 -4.51 -10.35
CA ASP A 63 -5.37 -3.29 -11.02
C ASP A 63 -4.51 -2.43 -10.08
N GLU A 64 -4.95 -2.25 -8.82
CA GLU A 64 -4.18 -1.50 -7.82
C GLU A 64 -2.87 -2.21 -7.46
N GLN A 65 -2.88 -3.54 -7.44
CA GLN A 65 -1.68 -4.35 -7.24
C GLN A 65 -0.72 -4.17 -8.43
N ALA A 66 -1.21 -4.21 -9.67
CA ALA A 66 -0.40 -3.98 -10.85
C ALA A 66 0.26 -2.60 -10.85
N GLU A 67 -0.44 -1.55 -10.39
CA GLU A 67 0.15 -0.23 -10.22
C GLU A 67 1.22 -0.21 -9.12
N CYS A 68 1.01 -0.92 -8.00
CA CYS A 68 2.05 -1.12 -6.98
C CYS A 68 3.29 -1.81 -7.54
N MET A 69 3.13 -2.78 -8.45
CA MET A 69 4.25 -3.52 -9.07
C MET A 69 5.01 -2.70 -10.13
N LYS A 70 4.41 -1.66 -10.71
CA LYS A 70 5.08 -0.78 -11.69
C LYS A 70 5.83 0.41 -11.05
N ALA A 71 5.44 0.80 -9.84
CA ALA A 71 5.85 2.07 -9.24
C ALA A 71 7.23 2.01 -8.54
N ARG A 72 8.34 2.17 -9.28
CA ARG A 72 9.71 1.99 -8.73
C ARG A 72 10.17 2.95 -7.63
N LYS A 73 9.79 4.23 -7.71
CA LYS A 73 10.43 5.32 -6.93
C LYS A 73 9.55 5.87 -5.81
N THR A 74 8.24 5.74 -5.95
CA THR A 74 7.25 6.29 -5.01
C THR A 74 5.96 5.52 -5.15
N CYS A 75 5.08 5.59 -4.15
CA CYS A 75 3.74 5.02 -4.23
C CYS A 75 2.92 5.70 -5.34
N TRP A 76 2.21 4.90 -6.14
CA TRP A 76 1.39 5.41 -7.24
C TRP A 76 0.30 6.39 -6.75
N ARG A 77 -0.29 6.13 -5.57
CA ARG A 77 -1.27 7.03 -4.93
C ARG A 77 -0.67 8.41 -4.63
N LEU A 78 0.56 8.43 -4.09
CA LEU A 78 1.28 9.68 -3.80
C LEU A 78 1.69 10.39 -5.10
N GLN A 79 2.07 9.64 -6.13
CA GLN A 79 2.41 10.20 -7.42
C GLN A 79 1.19 10.88 -8.08
N HIS A 80 0.02 10.25 -8.03
CA HIS A 80 -1.23 10.82 -8.51
C HIS A 80 -1.61 12.08 -7.75
N ALA A 81 -1.60 12.03 -6.41
CA ALA A 81 -1.90 13.20 -5.57
C ALA A 81 -0.98 14.40 -5.88
N ALA A 82 0.32 14.15 -6.07
CA ALA A 82 1.28 15.20 -6.43
C ALA A 82 1.02 15.79 -7.82
N ARG A 83 0.60 14.97 -8.80
CA ARG A 83 0.25 15.44 -10.15
C ARG A 83 -1.01 16.30 -10.13
N GLU A 84 -2.05 15.88 -9.43
CA GLU A 84 -3.30 16.65 -9.30
C GLU A 84 -3.06 17.99 -8.58
N ALA A 85 -2.28 17.99 -7.49
CA ALA A 85 -1.93 19.22 -6.79
C ALA A 85 -1.17 20.21 -7.70
N ARG A 86 -0.26 19.73 -8.56
CA ARG A 86 0.44 20.56 -9.54
C ARG A 86 -0.49 21.11 -10.61
N ARG A 87 -1.46 20.30 -11.06
CA ARG A 87 -2.46 20.72 -12.06
C ARG A 87 -3.37 21.81 -11.50
N GLN A 88 -3.87 21.64 -10.27
CA GLN A 88 -4.71 22.63 -9.58
C GLN A 88 -3.99 23.96 -9.37
N LYS A 89 -2.71 23.92 -8.97
CA LYS A 89 -1.88 25.14 -8.87
C LYS A 89 -1.73 25.86 -10.21
N ARG A 90 -1.59 25.11 -11.31
CA ARG A 90 -1.50 25.69 -12.67
C ARG A 90 -2.80 26.34 -13.11
N THR A 91 -3.95 25.73 -12.81
CA THR A 91 -5.26 26.30 -13.18
C THR A 91 -5.66 27.49 -12.32
N ALA A 92 -5.21 27.55 -11.05
CA ALA A 92 -5.48 28.67 -10.15
C ALA A 92 -4.56 29.88 -10.38
N ALA A 93 -3.48 29.72 -11.16
CA ALA A 93 -2.55 30.78 -11.52
C ALA A 93 -2.84 31.39 -12.91
N VAL A 94 -3.93 30.95 -13.57
CA VAL A 94 -4.44 31.47 -14.85
C VAL A 94 -5.65 32.35 -14.58
#